data_AF-A0A8J8KQF3-F1
#
_entry.id   AF-A0A8J8KQF3-F1
#
_cell.length_a   1.000
_cell.length_b   1.000
_cell.length_c   1.000
_cell.angle_alpha   90.00
_cell.angle_beta   90.00
_cell.angle_gamma   90.00
#
_symmetry.space_group_name_H-M   'P 1'
#
loop_
_entity.id
_entity.type
_entity.pdbx_description
1 polymer ?
#
loop_
_entity_poly.entity_id
_entity_poly.type
_entity_poly.pdbx_seq_one_letter_code
_entity_poly.pdbx_strand_id
1 'polypeptide(L)'
;MKNTNDNYKKDVLIAALEERYEAMRIIRERVQNIGVWALGFMVAVAGWISQSDSFIALEWKFFYLIALGVAFWALRFRYLSDLKKGFSIQQRVVVRLEKALGLYTPKTFDDLEDPIYPKKWEQAGNAEGDGKFFSSTYLLLYIGFAILAFAMFLQSEHNSFICLF
;
A
#
# COMPACT_ATOMS: atom_id res chain seq x y z
N MET A 1 -13.56 -40.15 -23.77
CA MET A 1 -14.21 -38.83 -23.99
C MET A 1 -14.14 -37.89 -22.75
N LYS A 2 -13.14 -38.03 -21.86
CA LYS A 2 -13.01 -37.19 -20.63
C LYS A 2 -12.04 -36.00 -20.79
N ASN A 3 -11.24 -36.00 -21.85
CA ASN A 3 -10.06 -35.13 -22.03
C ASN A 3 -10.40 -33.68 -22.41
N THR A 4 -11.51 -33.42 -23.10
CA THR A 4 -11.89 -32.05 -23.53
C THR A 4 -12.45 -31.19 -22.40
N ASN A 5 -13.17 -31.81 -21.45
CA ASN A 5 -13.76 -31.08 -20.30
C ASN A 5 -12.68 -30.66 -19.29
N ASP A 6 -11.67 -31.51 -19.08
CA ASP A 6 -10.59 -31.22 -18.13
C ASP A 6 -9.65 -30.12 -18.63
N ASN A 7 -9.40 -30.06 -19.94
CA ASN A 7 -8.66 -28.94 -20.55
C ASN A 7 -9.46 -27.62 -20.47
N TYR A 8 -10.75 -27.65 -20.80
CA TYR A 8 -11.61 -26.47 -20.68
C TYR A 8 -11.67 -25.91 -19.25
N LYS A 9 -11.75 -26.78 -18.24
CA LYS A 9 -11.70 -26.36 -16.83
C LYS A 9 -10.38 -25.72 -16.46
N LYS A 10 -9.25 -26.27 -16.93
CA LYS A 10 -7.92 -25.68 -16.71
C LYS A 10 -7.81 -24.31 -17.36
N ASP A 11 -8.28 -24.16 -18.59
CA ASP A 11 -8.26 -22.88 -19.30
C ASP A 11 -9.09 -21.82 -18.55
N VAL A 12 -10.26 -22.18 -18.05
CA VAL A 12 -11.08 -21.29 -17.21
C VAL A 12 -10.36 -20.92 -15.91
N LEU A 13 -9.69 -21.87 -15.25
CA LEU A 13 -8.93 -21.59 -14.03
C LEU A 13 -7.72 -20.69 -14.28
N ILE A 14 -7.02 -20.88 -15.40
CA ILE A 14 -5.89 -20.03 -15.81
C ILE A 14 -6.39 -18.62 -16.12
N ALA A 15 -7.45 -18.49 -16.92
CA ALA A 15 -8.04 -17.18 -17.22
C ALA A 15 -8.49 -16.44 -15.96
N ALA A 16 -9.13 -17.15 -15.02
CA ALA A 16 -9.50 -16.57 -13.73
C ALA A 16 -8.27 -16.18 -12.90
N LEU A 17 -7.19 -16.98 -12.91
CA LEU A 17 -5.96 -16.68 -12.20
C LEU A 17 -5.28 -15.41 -12.75
N GLU A 18 -5.19 -15.29 -14.08
CA GLU A 18 -4.65 -14.13 -14.78
C GLU A 18 -5.42 -12.85 -14.44
N GLU A 19 -6.76 -12.90 -14.47
CA GLU A 19 -7.62 -11.77 -14.10
C GLU A 19 -7.35 -11.30 -12.67
N ARG A 20 -7.13 -12.24 -11.73
CA ARG A 20 -6.87 -11.90 -10.32
C ARG A 20 -5.46 -11.34 -10.12
N TYR A 21 -4.46 -11.83 -10.83
CA TYR A 21 -3.13 -11.23 -10.82
C TYR A 21 -3.15 -9.81 -11.37
N GLU A 22 -3.89 -9.59 -12.45
CA GLU A 22 -4.05 -8.26 -13.05
C GLU A 22 -4.75 -7.30 -12.08
N ALA A 23 -5.83 -7.74 -11.43
CA ALA A 23 -6.50 -6.94 -10.40
C ALA A 23 -5.54 -6.56 -9.24
N MET A 24 -4.72 -7.51 -8.78
CA MET A 24 -3.71 -7.24 -7.75
C MET A 24 -2.62 -6.27 -8.22
N ARG A 25 -2.17 -6.37 -9.47
CA ARG A 25 -1.22 -5.44 -10.08
C ARG A 25 -1.79 -4.02 -10.10
N ILE A 26 -3.02 -3.85 -10.55
CA ILE A 26 -3.72 -2.56 -10.58
C ILE A 26 -3.83 -1.96 -9.17
N ILE A 27 -4.16 -2.75 -8.15
CA ILE A 27 -4.20 -2.27 -6.76
C ILE A 27 -2.82 -1.79 -6.31
N ARG A 28 -1.77 -2.55 -6.60
CA ARG A 28 -0.39 -2.19 -6.25
C ARG A 28 0.02 -0.86 -6.89
N GLU A 29 -0.25 -0.68 -8.18
CA GLU A 29 0.05 0.55 -8.91
C GLU A 29 -0.70 1.75 -8.35
N ARG A 30 -1.98 1.60 -8.01
CA ARG A 30 -2.78 2.66 -7.37
C ARG A 30 -2.21 3.07 -6.03
N VAL A 31 -1.85 2.11 -5.18
CA VAL A 31 -1.24 2.37 -3.87
C VAL A 31 0.10 3.08 -4.02
N GLN A 32 0.95 2.66 -4.96
CA GLN A 32 2.23 3.32 -5.23
C GLN A 32 2.05 4.74 -5.76
N ASN A 33 1.19 4.93 -6.76
CA ASN A 33 0.91 6.23 -7.34
C ASN A 33 0.41 7.22 -6.27
N ILE A 34 -0.56 6.81 -5.46
CA ILE A 34 -1.10 7.63 -4.37
C ILE A 34 -0.04 7.93 -3.31
N GLY A 35 0.82 6.94 -2.99
CA GLY A 35 1.96 7.16 -2.10
C GLY A 35 2.93 8.21 -2.62
N VAL A 36 3.29 8.14 -3.91
CA VAL A 36 4.19 9.12 -4.56
C VAL A 36 3.55 10.51 -4.60
N TRP A 37 2.27 10.62 -4.95
CA TRP A 37 1.55 11.90 -4.94
C TRP A 37 1.47 12.51 -3.54
N ALA A 38 1.15 11.70 -2.52
CA ALA A 38 1.10 12.16 -1.15
C ALA A 38 2.47 12.65 -0.66
N LEU A 39 3.55 11.91 -0.96
CA LEU A 39 4.92 12.33 -0.64
C LEU A 39 5.31 13.62 -1.35
N GLY A 40 5.04 13.71 -2.66
CA GLY A 40 5.33 14.90 -3.45
C GLY A 40 4.62 16.13 -2.89
N PHE A 41 3.34 15.98 -2.54
CA PHE A 41 2.57 17.06 -1.91
C PHE A 41 3.13 17.46 -0.55
N MET A 42 3.46 16.49 0.31
CA MET A 42 4.04 16.78 1.63
C MET A 42 5.38 17.50 1.52
N VAL A 43 6.27 17.08 0.62
CA VAL A 43 7.57 17.73 0.39
C VAL A 43 7.40 19.12 -0.21
N ALA A 44 6.50 19.30 -1.19
CA ALA A 44 6.22 20.59 -1.79
C ALA A 44 5.68 21.59 -0.76
N VAL A 45 4.73 21.17 0.07
CA VAL A 45 4.18 22.01 1.15
C VAL A 45 5.25 22.29 2.20
N ALA A 46 6.06 21.31 2.60
CA ALA A 46 7.16 21.53 3.55
C ALA A 46 8.19 22.54 3.02
N GLY A 47 8.57 22.43 1.74
CA GLY A 47 9.48 23.36 1.08
C GLY A 47 8.89 24.77 0.97
N TRP A 48 7.61 24.86 0.59
CA TRP A 48 6.89 26.14 0.54
C TRP A 48 6.87 26.82 1.90
N ILE A 49 6.47 26.09 2.95
CA ILE A 49 6.42 26.60 4.32
C ILE A 49 7.81 27.05 4.79
N SER A 50 8.85 26.28 4.46
CA SER A 50 10.22 26.62 4.84
C SER A 50 10.78 27.85 4.13
N GLN A 51 10.31 28.18 2.92
CA GLN A 51 10.77 29.35 2.15
C GLN A 51 9.88 30.58 2.32
N SER A 52 8.65 30.40 2.79
CA SER A 52 7.72 31.50 2.94
C SER A 52 8.07 32.33 4.17
N ASP A 53 8.46 33.59 3.98
CA ASP A 53 8.59 34.63 5.03
C ASP A 53 7.23 35.06 5.62
N SER A 54 6.15 34.40 5.20
CA SER A 54 4.82 34.66 5.71
C SER A 54 4.66 34.17 7.15
N PHE A 55 4.38 35.12 8.04
CA PHE A 55 3.97 34.86 9.42
C PHE A 55 2.61 34.15 9.44
N ILE A 56 2.63 32.83 9.57
CA ILE A 56 1.40 32.06 9.82
C ILE A 56 1.03 32.29 11.29
N ALA A 57 -0.05 33.03 11.53
CA ALA A 57 -0.59 33.22 12.87
C ALA A 57 -0.93 31.86 13.53
N LEU A 58 -0.73 31.80 14.85
CA LEU A 58 -0.81 30.57 15.64
C LEU A 58 -2.14 29.82 15.47
N GLU A 59 -3.23 30.58 15.30
CA GLU A 59 -4.59 30.08 15.10
C GLU A 59 -4.74 29.29 13.79
N TRP A 60 -4.20 29.81 12.69
CA TRP A 60 -4.22 29.15 11.38
C TRP A 60 -3.32 27.92 11.37
N LYS A 61 -2.20 27.95 12.09
CA LYS A 61 -1.29 26.81 12.22
C LYS A 61 -1.97 25.59 12.85
N PHE A 62 -2.76 25.80 13.91
CA PHE A 62 -3.55 24.73 14.52
C PHE A 62 -4.58 24.17 13.54
N PHE A 63 -5.27 25.04 12.80
CA PHE A 63 -6.22 24.59 11.79
C PHE A 63 -5.56 23.75 10.69
N TYR A 64 -4.40 24.17 10.19
CA TYR A 64 -3.63 23.40 9.19
C TYR A 64 -3.17 22.05 9.73
N LEU A 65 -2.65 21.99 10.97
CA LEU A 65 -2.22 20.72 11.58
C LEU A 65 -3.40 19.76 11.79
N ILE A 66 -4.56 20.26 12.21
CA ILE A 66 -5.77 19.45 12.36
C ILE A 66 -6.24 18.95 11.00
N ALA A 67 -6.33 19.82 10.00
CA ALA A 67 -6.73 19.44 8.64
C ALA A 67 -5.78 18.39 8.04
N LEU A 68 -4.46 18.58 8.23
CA LEU A 68 -3.43 17.63 7.82
C LEU A 68 -3.59 16.29 8.54
N GLY A 69 -3.83 16.32 9.87
CA GLY A 69 -4.05 15.12 10.68
C GLY A 69 -5.28 14.34 10.24
N VAL A 70 -6.39 15.04 9.96
CA VAL A 70 -7.63 14.43 9.45
C VAL A 70 -7.42 13.83 8.05
N ALA A 71 -6.75 14.55 7.15
CA ALA A 71 -6.45 14.06 5.81
C ALA A 71 -5.54 12.82 5.86
N PHE A 72 -4.50 12.86 6.69
CA PHE A 72 -3.60 11.73 6.92
C PHE A 72 -4.36 10.53 7.49
N TRP A 73 -5.21 10.77 8.50
CA TRP A 73 -6.02 9.72 9.11
C TRP A 73 -6.97 9.07 8.10
N ALA A 74 -7.67 9.87 7.29
CA ALA A 74 -8.56 9.39 6.25
C ALA A 74 -7.80 8.56 5.19
N LEU A 75 -6.65 9.03 4.72
CA LEU A 75 -5.82 8.31 3.76
C LEU A 75 -5.34 6.97 4.34
N ARG A 76 -4.80 7.00 5.56
CA ARG A 76 -4.13 5.84 6.18
C ARG A 76 -5.10 4.78 6.68
N PHE A 77 -6.15 5.18 7.39
CA PHE A 77 -7.03 4.25 8.10
C PHE A 77 -8.28 3.89 7.30
N ARG A 78 -8.76 4.78 6.43
CA ARG A 78 -9.92 4.50 5.60
C ARG A 78 -9.48 3.94 4.25
N TYR A 79 -8.78 4.75 3.46
CA TYR A 79 -8.49 4.40 2.06
C TYR A 79 -7.50 3.23 1.93
N LEU A 80 -6.31 3.35 2.52
CA LEU A 80 -5.29 2.31 2.39
C LEU A 80 -5.63 1.01 3.12
N SER A 81 -6.33 1.10 4.25
CA SER A 81 -6.82 -0.07 4.99
C SER A 81 -7.82 -0.87 4.15
N ASP A 82 -8.73 -0.18 3.46
CA ASP A 82 -9.71 -0.81 2.59
C ASP A 82 -9.05 -1.48 1.37
N LEU A 83 -8.09 -0.80 0.74
CA LEU A 83 -7.28 -1.39 -0.33
C LEU A 83 -6.49 -2.62 0.12
N LYS A 84 -5.91 -2.59 1.33
CA LYS A 84 -5.22 -3.75 1.91
C LYS A 84 -6.17 -4.92 2.10
N LYS A 85 -7.37 -4.68 2.63
CA LYS A 85 -8.41 -5.71 2.77
C LYS A 85 -8.77 -6.31 1.42
N GLY A 86 -9.07 -5.47 0.43
CA GLY A 86 -9.36 -5.90 -0.94
C GLY A 86 -8.24 -6.75 -1.53
N PHE A 87 -7.00 -6.30 -1.40
CA PHE A 87 -5.81 -7.03 -1.87
C PHE A 87 -5.67 -8.41 -1.19
N SER A 88 -5.85 -8.48 0.13
CA SER A 88 -5.77 -9.74 0.88
C SER A 88 -6.83 -10.75 0.46
N ILE A 89 -8.03 -10.30 0.12
CA ILE A 89 -9.11 -11.15 -0.38
C ILE A 89 -8.74 -11.71 -1.75
N GLN A 90 -8.21 -10.88 -2.66
CA GLN A 90 -7.77 -11.34 -3.97
C GLN A 90 -6.63 -12.37 -3.84
N GLN A 91 -5.66 -12.15 -2.96
CA GLN A 91 -4.59 -13.11 -2.69
C GLN A 91 -5.13 -14.47 -2.23
N ARG A 92 -6.12 -14.49 -1.33
CA ARG A 92 -6.74 -15.75 -0.89
C ARG A 92 -7.45 -16.48 -2.01
N VAL A 93 -8.08 -15.77 -2.94
CA VAL A 93 -8.72 -16.38 -4.12
C VAL A 93 -7.66 -16.95 -5.05
N VAL A 94 -6.57 -16.23 -5.29
CA VAL A 94 -5.42 -16.69 -6.09
C VAL A 94 -4.84 -17.98 -5.52
N VAL A 95 -4.55 -18.03 -4.22
CA VAL A 95 -4.04 -19.25 -3.58
C VAL A 95 -5.01 -20.42 -3.75
N ARG A 96 -6.33 -20.20 -3.69
CA ARG A 96 -7.32 -21.26 -3.94
C ARG A 96 -7.26 -21.78 -5.38
N LEU A 97 -7.11 -20.88 -6.36
CA LEU A 97 -6.96 -21.25 -7.77
C LEU A 97 -5.65 -22.01 -8.01
N GLU A 98 -4.54 -21.52 -7.46
CA GLU A 98 -3.22 -22.16 -7.53
C GLU A 98 -3.22 -23.57 -6.90
N LYS A 99 -3.91 -23.74 -5.76
CA LYS A 99 -4.14 -25.06 -5.14
C LYS A 99 -4.98 -25.97 -6.02
N ALA A 100 -6.04 -25.45 -6.65
CA ALA A 100 -6.88 -26.22 -7.57
C ALA A 100 -6.10 -26.65 -8.83
N LEU A 101 -5.14 -25.85 -9.27
CA LEU A 101 -4.20 -26.16 -10.35
C LEU A 101 -3.08 -27.12 -9.89
N GLY A 102 -2.89 -27.33 -8.59
CA GLY A 102 -1.91 -28.25 -8.02
C GLY A 102 -0.49 -27.69 -7.92
N LEU A 103 -0.31 -26.36 -7.97
CA LEU A 103 1.00 -25.70 -7.94
C LEU A 103 1.76 -25.87 -6.60
N TYR A 104 1.04 -26.26 -5.53
CA TYR A 104 1.61 -26.53 -4.21
C TYR A 104 1.80 -28.03 -3.92
N THR A 105 1.40 -28.89 -4.87
CA THR A 105 1.47 -30.35 -4.70
C THR A 105 2.70 -30.87 -5.44
N PRO A 106 3.64 -31.57 -4.76
CA PRO A 106 4.78 -32.21 -5.40
C PRO A 106 4.35 -33.16 -6.52
N LYS A 107 5.21 -33.34 -7.52
CA LYS A 107 5.01 -34.31 -8.61
C LYS A 107 3.75 -34.10 -9.48
N THR A 108 3.19 -32.88 -9.49
CA THR A 108 1.98 -32.57 -10.26
C THR A 108 2.27 -32.21 -11.72
N PHE A 109 3.38 -31.53 -11.97
CA PHE A 109 3.75 -30.98 -13.28
C PHE A 109 5.14 -31.41 -13.76
N ASP A 110 6.03 -31.75 -12.83
CA ASP A 110 7.35 -32.32 -13.05
C ASP A 110 7.55 -33.50 -12.09
N ASP A 111 8.64 -34.27 -12.23
CA ASP A 111 8.95 -35.37 -11.32
C ASP A 111 9.69 -34.92 -10.05
N LEU A 112 9.73 -33.61 -9.78
CA LEU A 112 10.44 -33.05 -8.63
C LEU A 112 9.70 -33.32 -7.32
N GLU A 113 10.48 -33.56 -6.26
CA GLU A 113 9.94 -33.78 -4.91
C GLU A 113 9.49 -32.49 -4.23
N ASP A 114 10.02 -31.35 -4.69
CA ASP A 114 9.59 -30.04 -4.24
C ASP A 114 8.42 -29.53 -5.09
N PRO A 115 7.40 -28.88 -4.49
CA PRO A 115 6.34 -28.25 -5.25
C PRO A 115 6.86 -27.03 -6.01
N ILE A 116 6.24 -26.71 -7.15
CA ILE A 116 6.58 -25.52 -7.96
C ILE A 116 6.53 -24.25 -7.10
N TYR A 117 5.49 -24.11 -6.27
CA TYR A 117 5.36 -22.97 -5.36
C TYR A 117 5.76 -23.33 -3.92
N PRO A 118 6.54 -22.45 -3.26
CA PRO A 118 6.88 -22.64 -1.85
C PRO A 118 5.63 -22.70 -0.97
N LYS A 119 5.57 -23.65 -0.03
CA LYS A 119 4.44 -23.78 0.91
C LYS A 119 4.11 -22.51 1.69
N LYS A 120 5.10 -21.66 1.96
CA LYS A 120 4.90 -20.35 2.59
C LYS A 120 3.94 -19.43 1.81
N TRP A 121 3.82 -19.60 0.49
CA TRP A 121 2.92 -18.80 -0.34
C TRP A 121 1.46 -19.22 -0.23
N GLU A 122 1.18 -20.43 0.29
CA GLU A 122 -0.19 -20.84 0.61
C GLU A 122 -0.85 -19.97 1.69
N GLN A 123 -0.05 -19.25 2.46
CA GLN A 123 -0.52 -18.35 3.51
C GLN A 123 -0.74 -16.92 2.99
N ALA A 124 -0.50 -16.64 1.69
CA ALA A 124 -0.68 -15.31 1.12
C ALA A 124 -2.12 -14.81 1.31
N GLY A 125 -2.26 -13.56 1.76
CA GLY A 125 -3.55 -12.94 2.09
C GLY A 125 -4.08 -13.26 3.50
N ASN A 126 -3.37 -14.07 4.29
CA ASN A 126 -3.56 -14.19 5.75
C ASN A 126 -2.60 -13.26 6.50
N ALA A 127 -2.85 -13.05 7.80
CA ALA A 127 -2.05 -12.15 8.64
C ALA A 127 -0.54 -12.51 8.67
N GLU A 128 -0.20 -13.78 8.50
CA GLU A 128 1.18 -14.30 8.51
C GLU A 128 1.85 -14.28 7.12
N GLY A 129 1.07 -14.19 6.04
CA GLY A 129 1.57 -14.13 4.65
C GLY A 129 1.44 -12.73 4.02
N ASP A 130 1.19 -11.72 4.85
CA ASP A 130 1.01 -10.35 4.43
C ASP A 130 2.37 -9.76 4.02
N GLY A 131 2.55 -9.49 2.72
CA GLY A 131 3.81 -8.99 2.19
C GLY A 131 4.19 -7.62 2.76
N LYS A 132 5.48 -7.26 2.66
CA LYS A 132 6.00 -5.96 3.16
C LYS A 132 5.49 -4.73 2.40
N PHE A 133 4.82 -4.91 1.25
CA PHE A 133 4.42 -3.84 0.34
C PHE A 133 3.61 -2.71 1.02
N PHE A 134 2.51 -3.05 1.70
CA PHE A 134 1.70 -2.06 2.40
C PHE A 134 2.46 -1.45 3.59
N SER A 135 3.25 -2.25 4.30
CA SER A 135 4.06 -1.78 5.43
C SER A 135 5.07 -0.72 4.99
N SER A 136 5.83 -0.98 3.92
CA SER A 136 6.78 -0.02 3.34
C SER A 136 6.08 1.24 2.87
N THR A 137 4.90 1.13 2.25
CA THR A 137 4.12 2.30 1.83
C THR A 137 3.65 3.14 3.02
N TYR A 138 3.22 2.50 4.10
CA TYR A 138 2.83 3.21 5.32
C TYR A 138 4.01 3.92 5.97
N LEU A 139 5.18 3.26 6.02
CA LEU A 139 6.40 3.83 6.57
C LEU A 139 6.82 5.09 5.80
N LEU A 140 6.79 5.05 4.46
CA LEU A 140 7.05 6.21 3.62
C LEU A 140 6.09 7.37 3.93
N LEU A 141 4.79 7.10 4.04
CA LEU A 141 3.79 8.11 4.41
C LEU A 141 4.05 8.72 5.79
N TYR A 142 4.42 7.91 6.78
CA TYR A 142 4.76 8.42 8.12
C TYR A 142 5.99 9.32 8.09
N ILE A 143 7.03 8.96 7.31
CA ILE A 143 8.22 9.80 7.14
C ILE A 143 7.85 11.14 6.50
N GLY A 144 7.05 11.13 5.41
CA GLY A 144 6.61 12.37 4.76
C GLY A 144 5.83 13.28 5.71
N PHE A 145 4.92 12.70 6.51
CA PHE A 145 4.14 13.44 7.50
C PHE A 145 5.03 14.02 8.60
N ALA A 146 6.01 13.25 9.09
CA ALA A 146 6.95 13.70 10.12
C ALA A 146 7.82 14.87 9.63
N ILE A 147 8.32 14.82 8.38
CA ILE A 147 9.09 15.90 7.78
C ILE A 147 8.25 17.18 7.69
N LEU A 148 7.01 17.07 7.25
CA LEU A 148 6.11 18.22 7.15
C LEU A 148 5.78 18.82 8.52
N ALA A 149 5.48 17.97 9.51
CA ALA A 149 5.24 18.42 10.87
C ALA A 149 6.48 19.11 11.47
N PHE A 150 7.67 18.58 11.20
CA PHE A 150 8.93 19.16 11.63
C PHE A 150 9.20 20.52 10.96
N ALA A 151 8.92 20.66 9.65
CA ALA A 151 9.03 21.94 8.96
C ALA A 151 8.11 23.00 9.56
N MET A 152 6.86 22.64 9.89
CA MET A 152 5.94 23.52 10.61
C MET A 152 6.42 23.86 12.03
N PHE A 153 7.11 22.94 12.70
CA PHE A 153 7.67 23.18 14.03
C PHE A 153 8.85 24.15 13.98
N LEU A 154 9.81 23.98 13.07
CA LEU A 154 10.97 24.85 12.93
C LEU A 154 10.57 26.31 12.65
N GLN A 155 9.55 26.53 11.84
CA GLN A 155 9.03 27.89 11.60
C GLN A 155 8.45 28.54 12.86
N SER A 156 8.08 27.75 13.89
CA SER A 156 7.60 28.25 15.18
C SER A 156 8.69 28.96 15.98
N GLU A 157 9.92 28.44 15.96
CA GLU A 157 11.00 28.97 16.79
C GLU A 157 11.53 30.30 16.27
N HIS A 158 11.47 30.50 14.94
CA HIS A 158 11.87 31.77 14.34
C HIS A 158 10.97 32.93 14.79
N ASN A 159 9.67 32.68 15.02
CA ASN A 159 8.70 33.69 15.44
C ASN A 159 8.86 34.14 16.91
N SER A 160 9.36 33.27 17.80
CA SER A 160 9.56 33.63 19.21
C SER A 160 10.74 34.58 19.42
N PHE A 161 11.72 34.57 18.51
CA PHE A 161 12.93 35.39 18.62
C PHE A 161 12.71 36.85 18.18
N ILE A 162 11.76 37.10 17.28
CA ILE A 162 11.48 38.46 16.75
C ILE A 162 10.58 39.26 17.71
N CYS A 163 9.73 38.63 18.52
CA CYS A 163 8.91 39.35 19.51
C CYS A 163 9.66 39.79 20.79
N LEU A 164 10.96 39.48 20.91
CA LEU A 164 11.79 39.84 22.07
C LEU A 164 12.77 41.00 21.80
N PHE A 165 12.73 41.59 20.61
CA PHE A 165 13.48 42.80 20.22
C PHE A 165 12.52 43.88 19.71
#